data_AF-A0A4Q6EBW0-F1
#
_entry.id   AF-A0A4Q6EBW0-F1
#
_cell.length_a   1.000
_cell.length_b   1.000
_cell.length_c   1.000
_cell.angle_alpha   90.00
_cell.angle_beta   90.00
_cell.angle_gamma   90.00
#
_symmetry.space_group_name_H-M   'P 1'
#
loop_
_entity.id
_entity.type
_entity.pdbx_description
1 polymer ?
#
loop_
_entity_poly.entity_id
_entity_poly.type
_entity_poly.pdbx_seq_one_letter_code
_entity_poly.pdbx_strand_id
1 'polypeptide(L)'
;MIYCFRKQVAIEVKNLPADSDKWSMKAFLALALLASLPAHAEPVNYCLAIRGNGESVAAHWPAMARLVEENGLPEATAGGSSASISMFFLDSLAGNEKVKQIASEEKRRRAYGLLLKSIPEFVAEMARQDRLVDAFAFMGELRKKDSPTVERALQAFGAGQTFSSADMSRVFQKYAPLVNPDLAKGLSSSPDFFRGEARNAVKVFGQFDARTDKNLFVRPGLLDFKYFALIVGTVADFYAGNTDEATANALSAFTEECATASFRTAWEDLPAGSCRAKFTTVARNYLARGKFTNQALFTRAGQNLKSFPSTAVLKGNAAAQFRKMREAYYAGNRQEDYAGFSVKKEEELGFGYWGQPSALKAMQRELRSAASAGDEKAKRFTALNSGNWFEVLSTSPAEPGLASLQEIPINTSRELVMAALNRPLAERWDKLEYRQDMVSAGGWSDLHPTGVLRAAGCEHVVYLTRKDGDAIFGQQVFIRLTGSTKLLPFWENLSERNNEGWKVEGAAAASAWNQLYNLGNPESSFHRSLGQAEAVYCTDWNRFKPFNGEMDSMLKDAYRAPVFLRSGGDKRLQVNPAGQASEAPGCL
;
A
#
# COMPACT_ATOMS: atom_id res chain seq x y z
N MET A 1 20.98 -26.57 -12.70
CA MET A 1 21.98 -27.50 -13.29
C MET A 1 22.64 -28.39 -12.21
N ILE A 2 23.15 -27.82 -11.10
CA ILE A 2 23.76 -28.59 -9.98
C ILE A 2 22.75 -29.52 -9.28
N TYR A 3 21.49 -29.10 -9.10
CA TYR A 3 20.45 -29.96 -8.51
C TYR A 3 20.10 -31.17 -9.39
N CYS A 4 19.90 -30.96 -10.71
CA CYS A 4 19.70 -32.06 -11.66
C CYS A 4 20.91 -32.99 -11.69
N PHE A 5 22.14 -32.45 -11.66
CA PHE A 5 23.36 -33.24 -11.60
C PHE A 5 23.43 -34.08 -10.31
N ARG A 6 23.06 -33.53 -9.14
CA ARG A 6 22.98 -34.28 -7.87
C ARG A 6 21.92 -35.38 -7.90
N LYS A 7 20.73 -35.11 -8.48
CA LYS A 7 19.66 -36.11 -8.60
C LYS A 7 20.07 -37.25 -9.54
N GLN A 8 20.76 -36.93 -10.63
CA GLN A 8 21.25 -37.90 -11.60
C GLN A 8 22.42 -38.74 -11.05
N VAL A 9 23.38 -38.12 -10.34
CA VAL A 9 24.46 -38.83 -9.64
C VAL A 9 23.92 -39.74 -8.53
N ALA A 10 22.91 -39.30 -7.75
CA ALA A 10 22.31 -40.14 -6.70
C ALA A 10 21.56 -41.36 -7.25
N ILE A 11 20.96 -41.23 -8.45
CA ILE A 11 20.30 -42.35 -9.15
C ILE A 11 21.34 -43.31 -9.74
N GLU A 12 22.43 -42.80 -10.31
CA GLU A 12 23.53 -43.63 -10.84
C GLU A 12 24.26 -44.39 -9.72
N VAL A 13 24.48 -43.78 -8.56
CA VAL A 13 25.14 -44.43 -7.41
C VAL A 13 24.32 -45.60 -6.85
N LYS A 14 22.98 -45.56 -6.92
CA LYS A 14 22.11 -46.65 -6.46
C LYS A 14 22.08 -47.86 -7.40
N ASN A 15 22.50 -47.71 -8.64
CA ASN A 15 22.45 -48.76 -9.66
C ASN A 15 23.83 -49.40 -9.93
N LEU A 16 24.85 -49.11 -9.12
CA LEU A 16 26.17 -49.68 -9.30
C LEU A 16 26.27 -51.10 -8.71
N PRO A 17 26.85 -52.06 -9.45
CA PRO A 17 27.05 -53.42 -8.96
C PRO A 17 28.04 -53.46 -7.79
N ALA A 18 27.79 -54.34 -6.82
CA ALA A 18 28.53 -54.44 -5.56
C ALA A 18 29.99 -54.90 -5.67
N ASP A 19 30.51 -55.13 -6.88
CA ASP A 19 31.76 -55.85 -7.15
C ASP A 19 32.79 -54.99 -7.91
N SER A 20 33.21 -53.87 -7.32
CA SER A 20 34.23 -53.01 -7.94
C SER A 20 35.32 -52.55 -6.97
N ASP A 21 36.34 -53.39 -6.81
CA ASP A 21 37.64 -53.10 -6.16
C ASP A 21 38.51 -52.05 -6.91
N LYS A 22 37.92 -51.27 -7.83
CA LYS A 22 38.61 -50.27 -8.66
C LYS A 22 37.99 -48.88 -8.61
N TRP A 23 37.34 -48.51 -7.50
CA TRP A 23 37.12 -47.08 -7.25
C TRP A 23 38.45 -46.43 -6.88
N SER A 24 39.03 -45.69 -7.82
CA SER A 24 40.23 -44.90 -7.50
C SER A 24 39.87 -43.92 -6.36
N MET A 25 40.75 -43.81 -5.36
CA MET A 25 40.59 -42.93 -4.20
C MET A 25 40.19 -41.48 -4.58
N LYS A 26 40.53 -41.05 -5.80
CA LYS A 26 40.13 -39.76 -6.39
C LYS A 26 38.63 -39.59 -6.60
N ALA A 27 37.91 -40.65 -6.97
CA ALA A 27 36.46 -40.58 -7.18
C ALA A 27 35.70 -40.49 -5.85
N PHE A 28 36.18 -41.18 -4.81
CA PHE A 28 35.64 -41.07 -3.45
C PHE A 28 35.91 -39.68 -2.85
N LEU A 29 37.12 -39.15 -3.04
CA LEU A 29 37.49 -37.78 -2.65
C LEU A 29 36.66 -36.72 -3.39
N ALA A 30 36.37 -36.90 -4.68
CA ALA A 30 35.51 -35.99 -5.44
C ALA A 30 34.06 -36.02 -4.95
N LEU A 31 33.51 -37.21 -4.66
CA LEU A 31 32.16 -37.35 -4.12
C LEU A 31 32.06 -36.76 -2.70
N ALA A 32 33.07 -36.98 -1.85
CA ALA A 32 33.16 -36.41 -0.52
C ALA A 32 33.28 -34.88 -0.56
N LEU A 33 34.08 -34.32 -1.49
CA LEU A 33 34.15 -32.87 -1.70
C LEU A 33 32.80 -32.30 -2.14
N LEU A 34 32.12 -32.93 -3.10
CA LEU A 34 30.82 -32.51 -3.61
C LEU A 34 29.69 -32.65 -2.57
N ALA A 35 29.81 -33.61 -1.64
CA ALA A 35 28.92 -33.77 -0.50
C ALA A 35 29.23 -32.79 0.64
N SER A 36 30.49 -32.35 0.78
CA SER A 36 30.91 -31.33 1.77
C SER A 36 30.61 -29.90 1.35
N LEU A 37 30.29 -29.66 0.06
CA LEU A 37 29.79 -28.35 -0.36
C LEU A 37 28.44 -28.12 0.35
N PRO A 38 28.34 -27.09 1.21
CA PRO A 38 27.10 -26.80 1.92
C PRO A 38 25.99 -26.73 0.89
N ALA A 39 24.92 -27.49 1.11
CA ALA A 39 23.71 -27.33 0.33
C ALA A 39 23.21 -25.91 0.59
N HIS A 40 23.59 -24.98 -0.26
CA HIS A 40 22.95 -23.68 -0.32
C HIS A 40 21.50 -23.98 -0.70
N ALA A 41 20.63 -24.01 0.30
CA ALA A 41 19.20 -24.09 0.08
C ALA A 41 18.85 -22.92 -0.83
N GLU A 42 18.33 -23.23 -2.02
CA GLU A 42 17.83 -22.20 -2.92
C GLU A 42 16.82 -21.35 -2.12
N PRO A 43 16.91 -20.01 -2.18
CA PRO A 43 15.99 -19.14 -1.47
C PRO A 43 14.55 -19.48 -1.87
N VAL A 44 13.65 -19.42 -0.89
CA VAL A 44 12.23 -19.67 -1.14
C VAL A 44 11.66 -18.51 -1.91
N ASN A 45 11.17 -18.81 -3.10
CA ASN A 45 10.32 -17.89 -3.84
C ASN A 45 9.02 -17.66 -3.08
N TYR A 46 8.74 -16.41 -2.72
CA TYR A 46 7.53 -16.05 -1.98
C TYR A 46 6.83 -14.87 -2.64
N CYS A 47 5.53 -14.77 -2.42
CA CYS A 47 4.74 -13.59 -2.74
C CYS A 47 4.35 -12.86 -1.46
N LEU A 48 4.14 -11.56 -1.56
CA LEU A 48 3.87 -10.70 -0.43
C LEU A 48 2.48 -10.06 -0.54
N ALA A 49 1.56 -10.51 0.31
CA ALA A 49 0.31 -9.81 0.56
C ALA A 49 0.57 -8.68 1.56
N ILE A 50 0.16 -7.45 1.24
CA ILE A 50 0.37 -6.29 2.10
C ILE A 50 -0.98 -5.72 2.50
N ARG A 51 -1.23 -5.66 3.81
CA ARG A 51 -2.38 -4.98 4.39
C ARG A 51 -2.15 -3.47 4.40
N GLY A 52 -3.09 -2.69 3.88
CA GLY A 52 -3.07 -1.23 3.98
C GLY A 52 -3.20 -0.73 5.42
N ASN A 53 -2.61 0.43 5.70
CA ASN A 53 -2.39 0.94 7.05
C ASN A 53 -2.52 2.47 7.23
N GLY A 54 -3.26 3.15 6.35
CA GLY A 54 -3.51 4.59 6.47
C GLY A 54 -2.26 5.42 6.82
N GLU A 55 -2.30 6.11 7.96
CA GLU A 55 -1.20 6.92 8.50
C GLU A 55 0.09 6.17 8.82
N SER A 56 0.01 4.87 9.13
CA SER A 56 1.14 4.08 9.62
C SER A 56 1.82 3.31 8.47
N VAL A 57 1.57 3.69 7.22
CA VAL A 57 2.20 3.11 6.01
C VAL A 57 3.73 3.01 6.11
N ALA A 58 4.38 3.94 6.81
CA ALA A 58 5.83 3.93 6.99
C ALA A 58 6.34 2.67 7.68
N ALA A 59 5.52 1.99 8.49
CA ALA A 59 5.85 0.71 9.12
C ALA A 59 6.00 -0.45 8.11
N HIS A 60 5.42 -0.34 6.91
CA HIS A 60 5.58 -1.37 5.88
C HIS A 60 7.04 -1.52 5.45
N TRP A 61 7.74 -0.41 5.25
CA TRP A 61 9.07 -0.43 4.64
C TRP A 61 10.14 -1.14 5.48
N PRO A 62 10.29 -0.90 6.80
CA PRO A 62 11.20 -1.69 7.63
C PRO A 62 10.77 -3.15 7.76
N ALA A 63 9.46 -3.46 7.85
CA ALA A 63 8.98 -4.84 7.87
C ALA A 63 9.33 -5.60 6.58
N MET A 64 9.09 -4.98 5.41
CA MET A 64 9.48 -5.51 4.12
C MET A 64 11.00 -5.59 3.96
N ALA A 65 11.75 -4.60 4.48
CA ALA A 65 13.21 -4.63 4.46
C ALA A 65 13.73 -5.89 5.16
N ARG A 66 13.17 -6.24 6.32
CA ARG A 66 13.54 -7.46 7.03
C ARG A 66 13.26 -8.71 6.21
N LEU A 67 12.06 -8.83 5.64
CA LEU A 67 11.71 -9.96 4.76
C LEU A 67 12.65 -10.08 3.56
N VAL A 68 12.97 -8.96 2.93
CA VAL A 68 13.83 -8.89 1.73
C VAL A 68 15.28 -9.20 2.06
N GLU A 69 15.82 -8.75 3.20
CA GLU A 69 17.16 -9.12 3.63
C GLU A 69 17.35 -10.63 3.78
N GLU A 70 16.30 -11.32 4.22
CA GLU A 70 16.33 -12.75 4.50
C GLU A 70 15.98 -13.61 3.29
N ASN A 71 15.06 -13.15 2.43
CA ASN A 71 14.47 -13.98 1.37
C ASN A 71 14.62 -13.40 -0.04
N GLY A 72 15.16 -12.18 -0.19
CA GLY A 72 15.15 -11.46 -1.46
C GLY A 72 13.81 -10.76 -1.74
N LEU A 73 13.70 -10.13 -2.92
CA LEU A 73 12.44 -9.52 -3.34
C LEU A 73 11.36 -10.60 -3.54
N PRO A 74 10.08 -10.30 -3.22
CA PRO A 74 8.99 -11.24 -3.51
C PRO A 74 8.83 -11.43 -5.02
N GLU A 75 8.28 -12.55 -5.47
CA GLU A 75 7.95 -12.78 -6.88
C GLU A 75 6.74 -11.95 -7.32
N ALA A 76 5.77 -11.77 -6.42
CA ALA A 76 4.60 -10.95 -6.66
C ALA A 76 4.10 -10.26 -5.39
N THR A 77 3.42 -9.13 -5.57
CA THR A 77 2.81 -8.36 -4.49
C THR A 77 1.34 -8.06 -4.77
N ALA A 78 0.54 -7.90 -3.71
CA ALA A 78 -0.86 -7.47 -3.83
C ALA A 78 -1.29 -6.68 -2.59
N GLY A 79 -2.20 -5.72 -2.78
CA GLY A 79 -2.74 -4.87 -1.70
C GLY A 79 -3.34 -3.54 -2.18
N GLY A 80 -4.26 -3.01 -1.37
CA GLY A 80 -4.94 -1.74 -1.62
C GLY A 80 -4.49 -0.58 -0.72
N SER A 81 -4.94 0.62 -1.06
CA SER A 81 -4.68 1.85 -0.30
C SER A 81 -3.18 2.14 -0.16
N SER A 82 -2.72 2.42 1.05
CA SER A 82 -1.30 2.61 1.40
C SER A 82 -0.40 1.41 1.07
N ALA A 83 -0.94 0.19 0.95
CA ALA A 83 -0.17 -0.94 0.45
C ALA A 83 0.29 -0.72 -1.00
N SER A 84 -0.51 -0.04 -1.83
CA SER A 84 -0.13 0.29 -3.20
C SER A 84 1.10 1.21 -3.27
N ILE A 85 1.31 2.09 -2.28
CA ILE A 85 2.53 2.90 -2.16
C ILE A 85 3.75 2.01 -1.89
N SER A 86 3.62 1.07 -0.95
CA SER A 86 4.67 0.11 -0.63
C SER A 86 5.02 -0.80 -1.81
N MET A 87 4.01 -1.26 -2.56
CA MET A 87 4.19 -2.04 -3.78
C MET A 87 4.89 -1.22 -4.87
N PHE A 88 4.52 0.05 -5.03
CA PHE A 88 5.17 0.94 -5.98
C PHE A 88 6.67 1.12 -5.67
N PHE A 89 7.05 1.29 -4.41
CA PHE A 89 8.46 1.36 -4.03
C PHE A 89 9.20 0.03 -4.23
N LEU A 90 8.58 -1.11 -3.96
CA LEU A 90 9.17 -2.42 -4.29
C LEU A 90 9.36 -2.59 -5.80
N ASP A 91 8.37 -2.24 -6.62
CA ASP A 91 8.47 -2.27 -8.10
C ASP A 91 9.53 -1.30 -8.62
N SER A 92 9.69 -0.14 -7.98
CA SER A 92 10.73 0.83 -8.32
C SER A 92 12.12 0.29 -8.00
N LEU A 93 12.33 -0.25 -6.80
CA LEU A 93 13.57 -0.92 -6.41
C LEU A 93 13.91 -2.10 -7.31
N ALA A 94 12.90 -2.92 -7.62
CA ALA A 94 13.03 -4.02 -8.57
C ALA A 94 13.42 -3.53 -9.97
N GLY A 95 13.21 -2.26 -10.32
CA GLY A 95 13.65 -1.62 -11.55
C GLY A 95 15.08 -1.06 -11.52
N ASN A 96 15.75 -1.03 -10.37
CA ASN A 96 17.07 -0.41 -10.23
C ASN A 96 18.19 -1.25 -10.86
N GLU A 97 18.67 -0.82 -12.03
CA GLU A 97 19.67 -1.55 -12.82
C GLU A 97 21.02 -1.72 -12.11
N LYS A 98 21.47 -0.72 -11.31
CA LYS A 98 22.73 -0.83 -10.56
C LYS A 98 22.65 -1.92 -9.48
N VAL A 99 21.52 -2.01 -8.78
CA VAL A 99 21.31 -3.04 -7.76
C VAL A 99 21.10 -4.42 -8.40
N LYS A 100 20.39 -4.51 -9.53
CA LYS A 100 20.24 -5.77 -10.31
C LYS A 100 21.58 -6.38 -10.73
N GLN A 101 22.53 -5.52 -11.11
CA GLN A 101 23.86 -5.93 -11.57
C GLN A 101 24.77 -6.48 -10.44
N ILE A 102 24.36 -6.36 -9.17
CA ILE A 102 25.07 -7.01 -8.06
C ILE A 102 24.98 -8.53 -8.24
N ALA A 103 26.11 -9.16 -8.60
CA ALA A 103 26.18 -10.57 -8.95
C ALA A 103 25.81 -11.51 -7.79
N SER A 104 26.27 -11.20 -6.58
CA SER A 104 25.96 -11.98 -5.38
C SER A 104 24.52 -11.71 -4.94
N GLU A 105 23.68 -12.74 -4.97
CA GLU A 105 22.30 -12.67 -4.49
C GLU A 105 22.22 -12.21 -3.03
N GLU A 106 23.11 -12.70 -2.17
CA GLU A 106 23.21 -12.28 -0.76
C GLU A 106 23.49 -10.79 -0.62
N LYS A 107 24.44 -10.25 -1.40
CA LYS A 107 24.72 -8.80 -1.39
C LYS A 107 23.54 -8.00 -1.96
N ARG A 108 22.92 -8.50 -3.03
CA ARG A 108 21.79 -7.86 -3.70
C ARG A 108 20.57 -7.76 -2.79
N ARG A 109 20.18 -8.83 -2.10
CA ARG A 109 19.06 -8.81 -1.15
C ARG A 109 19.29 -7.87 0.03
N ARG A 110 20.54 -7.80 0.54
CA ARG A 110 20.94 -6.82 1.58
C ARG A 110 20.88 -5.38 1.08
N ALA A 111 21.28 -5.13 -0.17
CA ALA A 111 21.16 -3.81 -0.79
C ALA A 111 19.69 -3.38 -0.91
N TYR A 112 18.80 -4.27 -1.39
CA TYR A 112 17.36 -3.99 -1.42
C TYR A 112 16.78 -3.73 -0.03
N GLY A 113 17.14 -4.55 0.96
CA GLY A 113 16.75 -4.37 2.34
C GLY A 113 17.18 -3.01 2.92
N LEU A 114 18.43 -2.63 2.70
CA LEU A 114 18.98 -1.33 3.09
C LEU A 114 18.21 -0.16 2.47
N LEU A 115 17.94 -0.23 1.17
CA LEU A 115 17.19 0.82 0.48
C LEU A 115 15.74 0.93 0.98
N LEU A 116 15.07 -0.20 1.23
CA LEU A 116 13.70 -0.19 1.77
C LEU A 116 13.61 0.50 3.13
N LYS A 117 14.48 0.14 4.09
CA LYS A 117 14.44 0.75 5.42
C LYS A 117 14.97 2.19 5.47
N SER A 118 15.58 2.69 4.40
CA SER A 118 15.99 4.10 4.32
C SER A 118 14.90 5.06 3.84
N ILE A 119 13.76 4.54 3.34
CA ILE A 119 12.64 5.36 2.83
C ILE A 119 12.15 6.41 3.85
N PRO A 120 11.94 6.08 5.15
CA PRO A 120 11.57 7.09 6.14
C PRO A 120 12.57 8.24 6.24
N GLU A 121 13.88 7.96 6.17
CA GLU A 121 14.91 8.99 6.21
C GLU A 121 14.89 9.86 4.95
N PHE A 122 14.59 9.28 3.78
CA PHE A 122 14.43 10.06 2.55
C PHE A 122 13.28 11.05 2.67
N VAL A 123 12.12 10.59 3.17
CA VAL A 123 10.95 11.43 3.42
C VAL A 123 11.28 12.51 4.46
N ALA A 124 12.03 12.18 5.51
CA ALA A 124 12.49 13.16 6.49
C ALA A 124 13.45 14.20 5.87
N GLU A 125 14.36 13.82 4.97
CA GLU A 125 15.20 14.76 4.23
C GLU A 125 14.38 15.65 3.28
N MET A 126 13.33 15.11 2.63
CA MET A 126 12.40 15.93 1.84
C MET A 126 11.77 17.04 2.70
N ALA A 127 11.31 16.69 3.90
CA ALA A 127 10.75 17.64 4.85
C ALA A 127 11.75 18.74 5.23
N ARG A 128 13.03 18.37 5.42
CA ARG A 128 14.11 19.30 5.81
C ARG A 128 14.52 20.26 4.70
N GLN A 129 14.45 19.84 3.43
CA GLN A 129 14.93 20.66 2.30
C GLN A 129 13.93 21.72 1.83
N ASP A 130 12.65 21.62 2.19
CA ASP A 130 11.56 22.51 1.75
C ASP A 130 11.45 22.70 0.21
N ARG A 131 12.05 21.79 -0.57
CA ARG A 131 12.09 21.83 -2.04
C ARG A 131 10.88 21.18 -2.69
N LEU A 132 10.35 20.17 -2.03
CA LEU A 132 9.11 19.51 -2.39
C LEU A 132 8.13 19.76 -1.26
N VAL A 133 6.88 19.97 -1.62
CA VAL A 133 5.83 20.06 -0.62
C VAL A 133 5.78 18.72 0.10
N ASP A 134 6.15 18.70 1.38
CA ASP A 134 6.08 17.48 2.17
C ASP A 134 4.64 17.23 2.58
N ALA A 135 4.05 16.18 1.99
CA ALA A 135 2.70 15.75 2.31
C ALA A 135 2.57 15.25 3.76
N PHE A 136 3.61 14.66 4.34
CA PHE A 136 3.59 14.26 5.75
C PHE A 136 3.64 15.47 6.67
N ALA A 137 4.46 16.48 6.35
CA ALA A 137 4.42 17.75 7.06
C ALA A 137 3.05 18.44 6.92
N PHE A 138 2.45 18.43 5.73
CA PHE A 138 1.11 18.99 5.52
C PHE A 138 0.06 18.28 6.38
N MET A 139 0.05 16.94 6.36
CA MET A 139 -0.84 16.13 7.21
C MET A 139 -0.59 16.39 8.70
N GLY A 140 0.68 16.48 9.10
CA GLY A 140 1.08 16.78 10.48
C GLY A 140 0.62 18.16 10.93
N GLU A 141 0.73 19.18 10.07
CA GLU A 141 0.22 20.53 10.34
C GLU A 141 -1.30 20.54 10.47
N LEU A 142 -2.03 19.89 9.56
CA LEU A 142 -3.48 19.86 9.60
C LEU A 142 -4.05 19.11 10.81
N ARG A 143 -3.30 18.18 11.40
CA ARG A 143 -3.70 17.45 12.61
C ARG A 143 -3.41 18.20 13.91
N LYS A 144 -2.51 19.19 13.89
CA LYS A 144 -2.20 20.00 15.07
C LYS A 144 -3.30 21.03 15.27
N LYS A 145 -4.01 20.93 16.40
CA LYS A 145 -5.11 21.84 16.76
C LYS A 145 -4.70 23.32 16.70
N ASP A 146 -3.48 23.61 17.11
CA ASP A 146 -2.93 24.98 17.20
C ASP A 146 -1.98 25.30 16.02
N SER A 147 -2.12 24.61 14.88
CA SER A 147 -1.31 24.92 13.70
C SER A 147 -1.71 26.28 13.12
N PRO A 148 -0.74 27.18 12.85
CA PRO A 148 -1.01 28.43 12.15
C PRO A 148 -1.64 28.22 10.75
N THR A 149 -1.40 27.07 10.12
CA THR A 149 -2.04 26.74 8.84
C THR A 149 -3.53 26.45 9.03
N VAL A 150 -3.88 25.68 10.07
CA VAL A 150 -5.27 25.39 10.43
C VAL A 150 -6.00 26.66 10.83
N GLU A 151 -5.43 27.48 11.71
CA GLU A 151 -6.04 28.74 12.15
C GLU A 151 -6.32 29.70 10.99
N ARG A 152 -5.32 29.90 10.11
CA ARG A 152 -5.50 30.74 8.91
C ARG A 152 -6.57 30.18 7.98
N ALA A 153 -6.59 28.88 7.75
CA ALA A 153 -7.61 28.25 6.92
C ALA A 153 -9.01 28.45 7.52
N LEU A 154 -9.18 28.20 8.82
CA LEU A 154 -10.46 28.39 9.51
C LEU A 154 -10.91 29.86 9.49
N GLN A 155 -9.98 30.80 9.66
CA GLN A 155 -10.26 32.24 9.57
C GLN A 155 -10.68 32.63 8.15
N ALA A 156 -9.90 32.23 7.14
CA ALA A 156 -10.16 32.57 5.74
C ALA A 156 -11.50 32.01 5.24
N PHE A 157 -11.82 30.76 5.59
CA PHE A 157 -13.12 30.16 5.26
C PHE A 157 -14.29 30.76 6.05
N GLY A 158 -14.02 31.46 7.16
CA GLY A 158 -15.04 32.13 7.98
C GLY A 158 -15.33 33.59 7.60
N ALA A 159 -14.48 34.23 6.80
CA ALA A 159 -14.50 35.69 6.60
C ALA A 159 -15.65 36.24 5.72
N GLY A 160 -16.54 35.41 5.18
CA GLY A 160 -17.71 35.82 4.37
C GLY A 160 -17.40 36.44 3.00
N GLN A 161 -16.13 36.69 2.67
CA GLN A 161 -15.67 37.28 1.40
C GLN A 161 -15.64 36.26 0.25
N THR A 162 -15.73 36.73 -0.99
CA THR A 162 -15.50 35.90 -2.19
C THR A 162 -14.16 35.19 -2.09
N PHE A 163 -14.15 33.88 -2.33
CA PHE A 163 -12.97 33.04 -2.15
C PHE A 163 -12.49 32.51 -3.50
N SER A 164 -11.25 32.83 -3.88
CA SER A 164 -10.64 32.48 -5.17
C SER A 164 -9.59 31.37 -5.04
N SER A 165 -9.12 30.84 -6.18
CA SER A 165 -7.97 29.93 -6.20
C SER A 165 -6.69 30.59 -5.66
N ALA A 166 -6.53 31.91 -5.84
CA ALA A 166 -5.40 32.65 -5.27
C ALA A 166 -5.47 32.70 -3.74
N ASP A 167 -6.68 32.75 -3.18
CA ASP A 167 -6.90 32.70 -1.73
C ASP A 167 -6.52 31.33 -1.17
N MET A 168 -6.84 30.24 -1.86
CA MET A 168 -6.37 28.89 -1.48
C MET A 168 -4.84 28.87 -1.39
N SER A 169 -4.16 29.40 -2.41
CA SER A 169 -2.70 29.45 -2.43
C SER A 169 -2.13 30.28 -1.30
N ARG A 170 -2.78 31.40 -0.95
CA ARG A 170 -2.38 32.25 0.17
C ARG A 170 -2.58 31.60 1.53
N VAL A 171 -3.69 30.87 1.71
CA VAL A 171 -4.04 30.17 2.96
C VAL A 171 -3.06 29.04 3.24
N PHE A 172 -2.83 28.18 2.24
CA PHE A 172 -2.00 26.99 2.40
C PHE A 172 -0.52 27.22 2.08
N GLN A 173 -0.18 28.38 1.51
CA GLN A 173 1.19 28.80 1.18
C GLN A 173 1.96 27.72 0.41
N LYS A 174 3.08 27.24 0.96
CA LYS A 174 3.89 26.19 0.34
C LYS A 174 3.12 24.87 0.16
N TYR A 175 2.06 24.63 0.94
CA TYR A 175 1.19 23.46 0.80
C TYR A 175 0.11 23.61 -0.27
N ALA A 176 -0.03 24.78 -0.90
CA ALA A 176 -1.04 25.03 -1.94
C ALA A 176 -1.08 23.97 -3.06
N PRO A 177 0.06 23.43 -3.55
CA PRO A 177 0.02 22.37 -4.56
C PRO A 177 -0.66 21.08 -4.09
N LEU A 178 -0.61 20.77 -2.79
CA LEU A 178 -1.25 19.59 -2.19
C LEU A 178 -2.74 19.78 -1.94
N VAL A 179 -3.29 20.97 -2.12
CA VAL A 179 -4.70 21.19 -1.82
C VAL A 179 -5.55 20.62 -2.94
N ASN A 180 -6.59 19.88 -2.57
CA ASN A 180 -7.49 19.23 -3.51
C ASN A 180 -8.16 20.27 -4.44
N PRO A 181 -7.96 20.18 -5.77
CA PRO A 181 -8.51 21.14 -6.71
C PRO A 181 -10.03 21.12 -6.79
N ASP A 182 -10.63 19.98 -6.46
CA ASP A 182 -12.08 19.84 -6.36
C ASP A 182 -12.65 20.78 -5.27
N LEU A 183 -11.95 20.97 -4.15
CA LEU A 183 -12.35 21.96 -3.14
C LEU A 183 -12.28 23.40 -3.68
N ALA A 184 -11.23 23.72 -4.43
CA ALA A 184 -11.09 25.04 -5.05
C ALA A 184 -12.17 25.31 -6.10
N LYS A 185 -12.54 24.28 -6.88
CA LYS A 185 -13.64 24.30 -7.84
C LYS A 185 -14.99 24.53 -7.16
N GLY A 186 -15.24 23.83 -6.06
CA GLY A 186 -16.47 24.03 -5.27
C GLY A 186 -16.56 25.43 -4.65
N LEU A 187 -15.43 25.96 -4.15
CA LEU A 187 -15.36 27.33 -3.63
C LEU A 187 -15.62 28.39 -4.70
N SER A 188 -15.24 28.15 -5.96
CA SER A 188 -15.53 29.07 -7.06
C SER A 188 -16.96 28.95 -7.59
N SER A 189 -17.53 27.74 -7.66
CA SER A 189 -18.88 27.51 -8.20
C SER A 189 -20.00 27.78 -7.19
N SER A 190 -19.80 27.41 -5.93
CA SER A 190 -20.82 27.41 -4.88
C SER A 190 -20.23 27.88 -3.53
N PRO A 191 -19.74 29.13 -3.44
CA PRO A 191 -18.89 29.61 -2.35
C PRO A 191 -19.52 29.46 -0.96
N ASP A 192 -20.80 29.80 -0.79
CA ASP A 192 -21.45 29.77 0.52
C ASP A 192 -21.63 28.34 1.06
N PHE A 193 -21.80 27.36 0.18
CA PHE A 193 -21.83 25.95 0.55
C PHE A 193 -20.42 25.46 0.87
N PHE A 194 -19.47 25.66 -0.05
CA PHE A 194 -18.13 25.11 0.07
C PHE A 194 -17.24 25.78 1.13
N ARG A 195 -17.52 27.02 1.57
CA ARG A 195 -16.86 27.57 2.75
C ARG A 195 -17.13 26.72 3.99
N GLY A 196 -18.38 26.25 4.15
CA GLY A 196 -18.77 25.35 5.23
C GLY A 196 -18.06 23.99 5.12
N GLU A 197 -18.07 23.41 3.92
CA GLU A 197 -17.42 22.12 3.66
C GLU A 197 -15.90 22.18 3.81
N ALA A 198 -15.24 23.24 3.33
CA ALA A 198 -13.81 23.46 3.50
C ALA A 198 -13.43 23.62 4.98
N ARG A 199 -14.21 24.41 5.74
CA ARG A 199 -14.03 24.57 7.19
C ARG A 199 -14.22 23.23 7.90
N ASN A 200 -15.21 22.43 7.49
CA ASN A 200 -15.42 21.12 8.08
C ASN A 200 -14.28 20.16 7.76
N ALA A 201 -13.82 20.12 6.50
CA ALA A 201 -12.71 19.29 6.06
C ALA A 201 -11.43 19.59 6.87
N VAL A 202 -11.14 20.86 7.17
CA VAL A 202 -10.02 21.25 8.07
C VAL A 202 -10.23 20.72 9.50
N LYS A 203 -11.44 20.85 10.05
CA LYS A 203 -11.72 20.42 11.44
C LYS A 203 -11.63 18.91 11.63
N VAL A 204 -12.12 18.15 10.65
CA VAL A 204 -12.25 16.69 10.73
C VAL A 204 -11.08 15.95 10.08
N PHE A 205 -10.08 16.68 9.58
CA PHE A 205 -8.91 16.09 8.93
C PHE A 205 -8.22 15.07 9.86
N GLY A 206 -8.08 13.84 9.38
CA GLY A 206 -7.49 12.74 10.13
C GLY A 206 -8.34 12.14 11.26
N GLN A 207 -9.61 12.56 11.43
CA GLN A 207 -10.49 11.99 12.48
C GLN A 207 -11.17 10.67 12.08
N PHE A 208 -11.17 10.33 10.79
CA PHE A 208 -11.79 9.13 10.23
C PHE A 208 -13.25 8.94 10.68
N ASP A 209 -14.08 9.97 10.51
CA ASP A 209 -15.46 9.94 10.97
C ASP A 209 -16.42 9.35 9.93
N ALA A 210 -16.51 8.02 9.90
CA ALA A 210 -17.54 7.34 9.13
C ALA A 210 -18.93 7.41 9.80
N ARG A 211 -19.03 7.81 11.07
CA ARG A 211 -20.29 7.75 11.83
C ARG A 211 -21.20 8.93 11.55
N THR A 212 -20.67 10.14 11.68
CA THR A 212 -21.49 11.35 11.66
C THR A 212 -21.40 12.13 10.34
N ASP A 213 -20.42 11.81 9.48
CA ASP A 213 -20.26 12.52 8.23
C ASP A 213 -21.34 12.16 7.19
N LYS A 214 -22.30 13.06 7.03
CA LYS A 214 -23.39 12.92 6.03
C LYS A 214 -22.90 12.97 4.59
N ASN A 215 -21.77 13.65 4.32
CA ASN A 215 -21.26 13.87 2.97
C ASN A 215 -20.08 12.95 2.65
N LEU A 216 -19.86 11.90 3.44
CA LEU A 216 -18.68 11.03 3.42
C LEU A 216 -18.23 10.60 2.01
N PHE A 217 -19.18 10.23 1.15
CA PHE A 217 -18.90 9.68 -0.19
C PHE A 217 -18.71 10.74 -1.29
N VAL A 218 -19.03 12.01 -1.03
CA VAL A 218 -18.97 13.09 -2.03
C VAL A 218 -18.10 14.28 -1.64
N ARG A 219 -17.91 14.52 -0.33
CA ARG A 219 -17.10 15.64 0.14
C ARG A 219 -15.67 15.47 -0.35
N PRO A 220 -15.12 16.40 -1.16
CA PRO A 220 -13.72 16.35 -1.48
C PRO A 220 -12.92 16.60 -0.20
N GLY A 221 -11.87 15.84 0.00
CA GLY A 221 -10.95 16.15 1.07
C GLY A 221 -9.97 17.27 0.74
N LEU A 222 -9.11 17.61 1.69
CA LEU A 222 -8.11 18.65 1.55
C LEU A 222 -6.91 18.22 0.71
N LEU A 223 -6.61 16.92 0.61
CA LEU A 223 -5.40 16.42 -0.03
C LEU A 223 -5.66 16.04 -1.50
N ASP A 224 -4.90 16.62 -2.42
CA ASP A 224 -4.85 16.24 -3.82
C ASP A 224 -4.03 14.95 -4.00
N PHE A 225 -4.69 13.79 -4.00
CA PHE A 225 -4.00 12.51 -4.18
C PHE A 225 -3.29 12.35 -5.53
N LYS A 226 -3.74 13.06 -6.58
CA LYS A 226 -3.04 13.07 -7.87
C LYS A 226 -1.72 13.82 -7.77
N TYR A 227 -1.71 14.94 -7.03
CA TYR A 227 -0.46 15.63 -6.73
C TYR A 227 0.43 14.86 -5.74
N PHE A 228 -0.16 14.22 -4.73
CA PHE A 228 0.57 13.34 -3.81
C PHE A 228 1.27 12.20 -4.55
N ALA A 229 0.64 11.60 -5.56
CA ALA A 229 1.26 10.57 -6.39
C ALA A 229 2.56 11.06 -7.07
N LEU A 230 2.67 12.34 -7.45
CA LEU A 230 3.91 12.94 -7.99
C LEU A 230 5.00 13.08 -6.93
N ILE A 231 4.64 13.38 -5.69
CA ILE A 231 5.61 13.41 -4.57
C ILE A 231 6.16 12.00 -4.37
N VAL A 232 5.27 11.00 -4.32
CA VAL A 232 5.67 9.58 -4.20
C VAL A 232 6.49 9.15 -5.43
N GLY A 233 6.13 9.59 -6.64
CA GLY A 233 6.88 9.33 -7.87
C GLY A 233 8.32 9.85 -7.83
N THR A 234 8.53 11.00 -7.18
CA THR A 234 9.86 11.57 -6.98
C THR A 234 10.72 10.72 -6.04
N VAL A 235 10.13 10.21 -4.95
CA VAL A 235 10.82 9.24 -4.06
C VAL A 235 11.15 7.96 -4.84
N ALA A 236 10.18 7.45 -5.61
CA ALA A 236 10.33 6.23 -6.38
C ALA A 236 11.44 6.32 -7.44
N ASP A 237 11.59 7.45 -8.12
CA ASP A 237 12.67 7.66 -9.09
C ASP A 237 14.06 7.54 -8.47
N PHE A 238 14.24 8.10 -7.27
CA PHE A 238 15.48 7.96 -6.52
C PHE A 238 15.81 6.47 -6.29
N TYR A 239 14.83 5.69 -5.84
CA TYR A 239 15.01 4.26 -5.56
C TYR A 239 15.09 3.39 -6.81
N ALA A 240 14.45 3.78 -7.91
CA ALA A 240 14.57 3.12 -9.21
C ALA A 240 15.91 3.43 -9.90
N GLY A 241 16.68 4.40 -9.41
CA GLY A 241 17.89 4.88 -10.09
C GLY A 241 17.58 5.73 -11.32
N ASN A 242 16.35 6.23 -11.46
CA ASN A 242 15.95 7.20 -12.49
C ASN A 242 16.44 8.60 -12.12
N THR A 243 17.73 8.74 -11.87
CA THR A 243 18.39 9.96 -11.42
C THR A 243 19.49 10.35 -12.40
N ASP A 244 20.13 11.49 -12.18
CA ASP A 244 21.41 11.74 -12.86
C ASP A 244 22.48 10.72 -12.42
N GLU A 245 23.51 10.58 -13.23
CA GLU A 245 24.58 9.59 -13.04
C GLU A 245 25.32 9.75 -11.71
N ALA A 246 25.50 10.97 -11.21
CA ALA A 246 26.19 11.20 -9.95
C ALA A 246 25.36 10.71 -8.75
N THR A 247 24.04 10.93 -8.74
CA THR A 247 23.16 10.34 -7.71
C THR A 247 23.14 8.82 -7.81
N ALA A 248 23.03 8.27 -9.03
CA ALA A 248 22.97 6.82 -9.23
C ALA A 248 24.25 6.13 -8.73
N ASN A 249 25.42 6.70 -9.04
CA ASN A 249 26.70 6.18 -8.57
C ASN A 249 26.86 6.33 -7.05
N ALA A 250 26.44 7.46 -6.46
CA ALA A 250 26.50 7.66 -5.01
C ALA A 250 25.56 6.70 -4.25
N LEU A 251 24.37 6.43 -4.79
CA LEU A 251 23.44 5.45 -4.23
C LEU A 251 24.01 4.02 -4.33
N SER A 252 24.63 3.68 -5.46
CA SER A 252 25.32 2.40 -5.64
C SER A 252 26.45 2.22 -4.63
N ALA A 253 27.32 3.22 -4.47
CA ALA A 253 28.41 3.20 -3.49
C ALA A 253 27.88 3.06 -2.05
N PHE A 254 26.82 3.80 -1.72
CA PHE A 254 26.13 3.64 -0.44
C PHE A 254 25.68 2.18 -0.21
N THR A 255 25.02 1.55 -1.19
CA THR A 255 24.59 0.16 -1.01
C THR A 255 25.75 -0.82 -0.90
N GLU A 256 26.82 -0.63 -1.65
CA GLU A 256 28.01 -1.49 -1.61
C GLU A 256 28.69 -1.45 -0.23
N GLU A 257 28.86 -0.25 0.33
CA GLU A 257 29.52 -0.06 1.61
C GLU A 257 28.65 -0.46 2.81
N CYS A 258 27.34 -0.20 2.74
CA CYS A 258 26.47 -0.28 3.91
C CYS A 258 25.58 -1.53 3.97
N ALA A 259 25.34 -2.24 2.86
CA ALA A 259 24.41 -3.36 2.84
C ALA A 259 24.77 -4.43 3.88
N THR A 260 26.05 -4.81 3.96
CA THR A 260 26.54 -5.82 4.91
C THR A 260 26.42 -5.35 6.36
N ALA A 261 26.88 -4.12 6.66
CA ALA A 261 26.83 -3.58 8.01
C ALA A 261 25.40 -3.36 8.51
N SER A 262 24.44 -3.14 7.60
CA SER A 262 23.05 -2.92 7.95
C SER A 262 22.23 -4.20 8.11
N PHE A 263 22.73 -5.35 7.64
CA PHE A 263 21.97 -6.59 7.61
C PHE A 263 21.47 -6.96 9.01
N ARG A 264 20.19 -7.32 9.13
CA ARG A 264 19.54 -7.68 10.40
C ARG A 264 19.54 -6.58 11.48
N THR A 265 19.80 -5.34 11.08
CA THR A 265 19.81 -4.16 11.97
C THR A 265 18.73 -3.18 11.53
N ALA A 266 17.88 -2.75 12.47
CA ALA A 266 16.87 -1.72 12.19
C ALA A 266 17.56 -0.40 11.82
N TRP A 267 16.89 0.46 11.04
CA TRP A 267 17.49 1.72 10.60
C TRP A 267 17.92 2.60 11.77
N GLU A 268 17.09 2.67 12.81
CA GLU A 268 17.27 3.48 14.01
C GLU A 268 18.46 2.99 14.87
N ASP A 269 18.83 1.72 14.73
CA ASP A 269 19.95 1.11 15.44
C ASP A 269 21.29 1.29 14.70
N LEU A 270 21.28 1.79 13.45
CA LEU A 270 22.51 2.11 12.72
C LEU A 270 23.18 3.36 13.33
N PRO A 271 24.50 3.35 13.55
CA PRO A 271 25.20 4.53 14.07
C PRO A 271 24.97 5.76 13.19
N ALA A 272 24.56 6.88 13.76
CA ALA A 272 24.18 8.09 13.00
C ALA A 272 25.31 8.60 12.08
N GLY A 273 26.57 8.56 12.54
CA GLY A 273 27.75 8.96 11.77
C GLY A 273 28.22 7.96 10.69
N SER A 274 27.48 6.86 10.47
CA SER A 274 27.86 5.79 9.54
C SER A 274 27.04 5.85 8.24
N CYS A 275 26.30 4.79 7.94
CA CYS A 275 25.44 4.62 6.79
C CYS A 275 24.30 5.64 6.74
N ARG A 276 23.77 6.06 7.89
CA ARG A 276 22.71 7.08 7.94
C ARG A 276 23.20 8.42 7.39
N ALA A 277 24.34 8.93 7.87
CA ALA A 277 24.94 10.17 7.36
C ALA A 277 25.28 10.09 5.86
N LYS A 278 25.81 8.95 5.39
CA LYS A 278 26.05 8.72 3.96
C LYS A 278 24.75 8.82 3.16
N PHE A 279 23.72 8.08 3.57
CA PHE A 279 22.42 8.12 2.90
C PHE A 279 21.80 9.52 2.88
N THR A 280 21.78 10.19 4.02
CA THR A 280 21.31 11.58 4.16
C THR A 280 22.00 12.51 3.17
N THR A 281 23.31 12.35 2.97
CA THR A 281 24.07 13.14 1.98
C THR A 281 23.61 12.85 0.55
N VAL A 282 23.43 11.57 0.20
CA VAL A 282 22.95 11.17 -1.13
C VAL A 282 21.54 11.71 -1.40
N ALA A 283 20.61 11.53 -0.45
CA ALA A 283 19.23 12.01 -0.55
C ALA A 283 19.18 13.54 -0.68
N ARG A 284 19.91 14.25 0.18
CA ARG A 284 20.01 15.73 0.13
C ARG A 284 20.51 16.23 -1.21
N ASN A 285 21.57 15.61 -1.74
CA ASN A 285 22.15 16.02 -3.03
C ASN A 285 21.16 15.81 -4.19
N TYR A 286 20.42 14.70 -4.18
CA TYR A 286 19.35 14.48 -5.15
C TYR A 286 18.25 15.55 -5.05
N LEU A 287 17.75 15.82 -3.84
CA LEU A 287 16.69 16.80 -3.59
C LEU A 287 17.12 18.23 -3.95
N ALA A 288 18.37 18.60 -3.66
CA ALA A 288 18.91 19.92 -3.95
C ALA A 288 18.98 20.24 -5.45
N ARG A 289 19.08 19.23 -6.32
CA ARG A 289 19.12 19.40 -7.78
C ARG A 289 17.76 19.75 -8.38
N GLY A 290 16.66 19.33 -7.74
CA GLY A 290 15.29 19.72 -8.09
C GLY A 290 14.76 19.26 -9.46
N LYS A 291 15.46 18.34 -10.15
CA LYS A 291 15.04 17.82 -11.47
C LYS A 291 14.39 16.45 -11.30
N PHE A 292 13.07 16.44 -11.09
CA PHE A 292 12.31 15.21 -10.87
C PHE A 292 11.56 14.80 -12.14
N THR A 293 11.87 13.64 -12.71
CA THR A 293 11.26 13.17 -13.96
C THR A 293 9.92 12.49 -13.73
N ASN A 294 9.69 11.92 -12.54
CA ASN A 294 8.57 11.04 -12.20
C ASN A 294 8.45 9.83 -13.12
N GLN A 295 9.57 9.33 -13.64
CA GLN A 295 9.57 8.26 -14.63
C GLN A 295 8.96 6.96 -14.09
N ALA A 296 9.32 6.58 -12.86
CA ALA A 296 8.78 5.40 -12.19
C ALA A 296 7.25 5.46 -12.06
N LEU A 297 6.68 6.64 -11.84
CA LEU A 297 5.23 6.80 -11.63
C LEU A 297 4.40 6.47 -12.88
N PHE A 298 4.97 6.62 -14.06
CA PHE A 298 4.29 6.37 -15.33
C PHE A 298 4.65 5.02 -15.96
N THR A 299 5.43 4.17 -15.27
CA THR A 299 5.59 2.77 -15.67
C THR A 299 4.31 1.99 -15.40
N ARG A 300 4.10 0.90 -16.15
CA ARG A 300 2.95 0.02 -15.91
C ARG A 300 3.06 -0.58 -14.51
N ALA A 301 1.94 -0.61 -13.77
CA ALA A 301 1.90 -1.23 -12.46
C ALA A 301 2.35 -2.70 -12.55
N GLY A 302 3.41 -3.01 -11.82
CA GLY A 302 4.06 -4.31 -11.79
C GLY A 302 4.92 -4.64 -13.03
N GLN A 303 5.52 -3.63 -13.65
CA GLN A 303 6.43 -3.79 -14.78
C GLN A 303 7.74 -4.49 -14.39
N ASN A 304 8.30 -4.16 -13.21
CA ASN A 304 9.57 -4.70 -12.76
C ASN A 304 9.38 -5.84 -11.73
N LEU A 305 8.26 -5.80 -11.02
CA LEU A 305 7.85 -6.74 -9.98
C LEU A 305 6.37 -7.01 -10.13
N LYS A 306 5.96 -8.27 -10.40
CA LYS A 306 4.55 -8.61 -10.63
C LYS A 306 3.68 -8.08 -9.47
N SER A 307 2.80 -7.12 -9.75
CA SER A 307 2.06 -6.39 -8.71
C SER A 307 0.58 -6.31 -9.06
N PHE A 308 -0.27 -6.54 -8.06
CA PHE A 308 -1.72 -6.51 -8.16
C PHE A 308 -2.31 -5.51 -7.17
N PRO A 309 -2.11 -4.20 -7.39
CA PRO A 309 -2.71 -3.22 -6.51
C PRO A 309 -4.23 -3.30 -6.66
N SER A 310 -4.96 -2.93 -5.60
CA SER A 310 -6.42 -3.08 -5.57
C SER A 310 -7.17 -1.89 -4.99
N THR A 311 -8.45 -1.79 -5.33
CA THR A 311 -9.40 -0.82 -4.79
C THR A 311 -10.82 -1.39 -4.80
N ALA A 312 -11.74 -0.91 -3.96
CA ALA A 312 -13.17 -1.17 -4.21
C ALA A 312 -13.62 -0.38 -5.42
N VAL A 313 -14.55 -0.95 -6.16
CA VAL A 313 -15.20 -0.28 -7.28
C VAL A 313 -16.72 -0.35 -7.17
N LEU A 314 -17.37 0.78 -7.48
CA LEU A 314 -18.79 0.85 -7.73
C LEU A 314 -19.00 0.83 -9.24
N LYS A 315 -19.94 0.02 -9.71
CA LYS A 315 -20.20 -0.24 -11.13
C LYS A 315 -21.62 0.14 -11.51
N GLY A 316 -21.83 0.36 -12.81
CA GLY A 316 -23.16 0.50 -13.38
C GLY A 316 -23.95 1.65 -12.76
N ASN A 317 -25.17 1.36 -12.30
CA ASN A 317 -26.07 2.39 -11.78
C ASN A 317 -25.50 3.12 -10.55
N ALA A 318 -24.81 2.44 -9.63
CA ALA A 318 -24.16 3.10 -8.50
C ALA A 318 -23.13 4.16 -8.92
N ALA A 319 -22.35 3.91 -9.99
CA ALA A 319 -21.39 4.87 -10.50
C ALA A 319 -22.10 6.10 -11.12
N ALA A 320 -23.18 5.88 -11.87
CA ALA A 320 -23.99 6.96 -12.42
C ALA A 320 -24.68 7.80 -11.32
N GLN A 321 -25.24 7.15 -10.30
CA GLN A 321 -25.85 7.80 -9.14
C GLN A 321 -24.83 8.63 -8.37
N PHE A 322 -23.63 8.11 -8.14
CA PHE A 322 -22.55 8.87 -7.52
C PHE A 322 -22.23 10.15 -8.32
N ARG A 323 -22.09 10.07 -9.65
CA ARG A 323 -21.78 11.26 -10.47
C ARG A 323 -22.88 12.31 -10.39
N LYS A 324 -24.15 11.90 -10.48
CA LYS A 324 -25.29 12.80 -10.29
C LYS A 324 -25.29 13.45 -8.90
N MET A 325 -25.05 12.65 -7.86
CA MET A 325 -24.97 13.12 -6.48
C MET A 325 -23.81 14.10 -6.29
N ARG A 326 -22.66 13.81 -6.89
CA ARG A 326 -21.48 14.68 -6.92
C ARG A 326 -21.81 15.99 -7.62
N GLU A 327 -22.41 15.98 -8.80
CA GLU A 327 -22.84 17.21 -9.49
C GLU A 327 -23.77 18.07 -8.61
N ALA A 328 -24.77 17.46 -7.96
CA ALA A 328 -25.65 18.17 -7.04
C ALA A 328 -24.88 18.77 -5.84
N TYR A 329 -23.89 18.04 -5.31
CA TYR A 329 -23.01 18.52 -4.25
C TYR A 329 -22.18 19.73 -4.69
N TYR A 330 -21.59 19.69 -5.89
CA TYR A 330 -20.84 20.81 -6.45
C TYR A 330 -21.71 22.03 -6.78
N ALA A 331 -22.99 21.80 -7.09
CA ALA A 331 -24.00 22.85 -7.23
C ALA A 331 -24.50 23.42 -5.89
N GLY A 332 -24.01 22.91 -4.75
CA GLY A 332 -24.37 23.39 -3.42
C GLY A 332 -25.77 22.98 -2.95
N ASN A 333 -26.32 21.88 -3.48
CA ASN A 333 -27.66 21.42 -3.13
C ASN A 333 -27.71 20.86 -1.69
N ARG A 334 -28.25 21.63 -0.75
CA ARG A 334 -28.38 21.22 0.67
C ARG A 334 -29.55 20.26 0.94
N GLN A 335 -30.42 20.03 -0.04
CA GLN A 335 -31.63 19.20 0.12
C GLN A 335 -31.40 17.74 -0.30
N GLU A 336 -30.28 17.44 -0.95
CA GLU A 336 -29.94 16.07 -1.33
C GLU A 336 -29.60 15.22 -0.11
N ASP A 337 -30.10 13.98 -0.04
CA ASP A 337 -29.75 13.03 1.00
C ASP A 337 -28.44 12.29 0.65
N TYR A 338 -27.32 12.96 0.86
CA TYR A 338 -25.99 12.38 0.67
C TYR A 338 -25.73 11.19 1.62
N ALA A 339 -26.37 11.18 2.79
CA ALA A 339 -26.15 10.14 3.81
C ALA A 339 -26.85 8.83 3.46
N GLY A 340 -27.96 8.90 2.70
CA GLY A 340 -28.73 7.77 2.22
C GLY A 340 -28.10 7.00 1.05
N PHE A 341 -26.99 7.47 0.48
CA PHE A 341 -26.30 6.76 -0.59
C PHE A 341 -25.85 5.37 -0.14
N SER A 342 -26.30 4.35 -0.87
CA SER A 342 -25.91 2.96 -0.67
C SER A 342 -25.98 2.20 -1.99
N VAL A 343 -25.33 1.03 -2.05
CA VAL A 343 -25.23 0.22 -3.26
C VAL A 343 -25.85 -1.15 -3.05
N LYS A 344 -26.42 -1.70 -4.13
CA LYS A 344 -26.81 -3.10 -4.19
C LYS A 344 -25.55 -3.94 -4.28
N LYS A 345 -25.08 -4.44 -3.14
CA LYS A 345 -23.78 -5.09 -3.03
C LYS A 345 -23.57 -6.10 -4.16
N GLU A 346 -24.49 -7.04 -4.40
CA GLU A 346 -24.42 -8.14 -5.38
C GLU A 346 -24.12 -7.68 -6.81
N GLU A 347 -24.67 -6.54 -7.24
CA GLU A 347 -24.62 -6.08 -8.63
C GLU A 347 -23.56 -4.98 -8.81
N GLU A 348 -23.49 -4.07 -7.86
CA GLU A 348 -22.83 -2.78 -8.02
C GLU A 348 -21.45 -2.71 -7.35
N LEU A 349 -21.16 -3.57 -6.36
CA LEU A 349 -19.88 -3.56 -5.63
C LEU A 349 -18.91 -4.63 -6.14
N GLY A 350 -17.67 -4.23 -6.41
CA GLY A 350 -16.57 -5.11 -6.77
C GLY A 350 -15.26 -4.77 -6.06
N PHE A 351 -14.29 -5.70 -6.12
CA PHE A 351 -12.89 -5.46 -5.75
C PHE A 351 -12.05 -5.46 -7.03
N GLY A 352 -11.64 -4.27 -7.43
CA GLY A 352 -10.87 -4.00 -8.63
C GLY A 352 -9.38 -4.30 -8.45
N TYR A 353 -8.78 -5.02 -9.40
CA TYR A 353 -7.34 -5.29 -9.44
C TYR A 353 -6.71 -4.80 -10.73
N TRP A 354 -5.63 -4.03 -10.62
CA TRP A 354 -4.77 -3.74 -11.76
C TRP A 354 -3.77 -4.89 -11.97
N GLY A 355 -3.36 -5.09 -13.22
CA GLY A 355 -2.34 -6.08 -13.56
C GLY A 355 -2.30 -6.40 -15.05
N GLN A 356 -1.50 -7.39 -15.41
CA GLN A 356 -1.48 -7.91 -16.77
C GLN A 356 -2.81 -8.63 -17.08
N PRO A 357 -3.50 -8.33 -18.20
CA PRO A 357 -4.84 -8.87 -18.47
C PRO A 357 -4.90 -10.40 -18.46
N SER A 358 -3.84 -11.07 -18.97
CA SER A 358 -3.74 -12.54 -18.95
C SER A 358 -3.67 -13.10 -17.53
N ALA A 359 -2.91 -12.45 -16.64
CA ALA A 359 -2.82 -12.83 -15.24
C ALA A 359 -4.13 -12.59 -14.50
N LEU A 360 -4.79 -11.44 -14.71
CA LEU A 360 -6.10 -11.15 -14.10
C LEU A 360 -7.16 -12.17 -14.54
N LYS A 361 -7.18 -12.54 -15.83
CA LYS A 361 -8.08 -13.56 -16.36
C LYS A 361 -7.79 -14.95 -15.79
N ALA A 362 -6.52 -15.28 -15.53
CA ALA A 362 -6.16 -16.53 -14.86
C ALA A 362 -6.64 -16.53 -13.40
N MET A 363 -6.35 -15.47 -12.64
CA MET A 363 -6.81 -15.32 -11.26
C MET A 363 -8.33 -15.42 -11.16
N GLN A 364 -9.08 -14.76 -12.05
CA GLN A 364 -10.54 -14.84 -12.05
C GLN A 364 -11.06 -16.27 -12.24
N ARG A 365 -10.36 -17.13 -12.99
CA ARG A 365 -10.75 -18.54 -13.14
C ARG A 365 -10.47 -19.32 -11.87
N GLU A 366 -9.28 -19.16 -11.29
CA GLU A 366 -8.88 -19.86 -10.06
C GLU A 366 -9.76 -19.47 -8.86
N LEU A 367 -10.18 -18.20 -8.77
CA LEU A 367 -11.06 -17.71 -7.71
C LEU A 367 -12.50 -18.25 -7.80
N ARG A 368 -12.92 -18.92 -8.88
CA ARG A 368 -14.30 -19.45 -9.02
C ARG A 368 -14.64 -20.48 -7.96
N SER A 369 -13.68 -21.32 -7.58
CA SER A 369 -13.88 -22.35 -6.56
C SER A 369 -14.13 -21.70 -5.19
N ALA A 370 -13.28 -20.74 -4.79
CA ALA A 370 -13.44 -19.97 -3.57
C ALA A 370 -14.77 -19.17 -3.57
N ALA A 371 -15.11 -18.54 -4.69
CA ALA A 371 -16.38 -17.83 -4.85
C ALA A 371 -17.59 -18.76 -4.66
N SER A 372 -17.54 -19.96 -5.23
CA SER A 372 -18.57 -21.00 -5.07
C SER A 372 -18.65 -21.51 -3.64
N ALA A 373 -17.52 -21.56 -2.92
CA ALA A 373 -17.43 -21.90 -1.51
C ALA A 373 -17.87 -20.75 -0.57
N GLY A 374 -18.31 -19.62 -1.10
CA GLY A 374 -18.90 -18.55 -0.32
C GLY A 374 -17.98 -17.37 -0.03
N ASP A 375 -16.72 -17.38 -0.48
CA ASP A 375 -15.78 -16.26 -0.31
C ASP A 375 -16.31 -15.00 -1.01
N GLU A 376 -16.71 -14.02 -0.21
CA GLU A 376 -17.35 -12.78 -0.67
C GLU A 376 -16.40 -11.94 -1.53
N LYS A 377 -15.10 -11.98 -1.24
CA LYS A 377 -14.10 -11.27 -2.00
C LYS A 377 -13.88 -11.92 -3.36
N ALA A 378 -13.75 -13.24 -3.40
CA ALA A 378 -13.59 -13.99 -4.64
C ALA A 378 -14.78 -13.79 -5.59
N LYS A 379 -16.02 -13.79 -5.06
CA LYS A 379 -17.26 -13.51 -5.84
C LYS A 379 -17.24 -12.15 -6.53
N ARG A 380 -16.52 -11.19 -5.95
CA ARG A 380 -16.54 -9.77 -6.34
C ARG A 380 -15.31 -9.31 -7.09
N PHE A 381 -14.42 -10.25 -7.44
CA PHE A 381 -13.23 -9.96 -8.21
C PHE A 381 -13.59 -9.22 -9.51
N THR A 382 -12.96 -8.06 -9.73
CA THR A 382 -13.13 -7.24 -10.92
C THR A 382 -11.75 -6.92 -11.50
N ALA A 383 -11.54 -7.24 -12.78
CA ALA A 383 -10.30 -6.89 -13.46
C ALA A 383 -10.34 -5.42 -13.92
N LEU A 384 -9.42 -4.59 -13.43
CA LEU A 384 -9.21 -3.22 -13.92
C LEU A 384 -8.26 -3.17 -15.12
N ASN A 385 -7.69 -4.30 -15.53
CA ASN A 385 -6.67 -4.40 -16.57
C ASN A 385 -5.37 -3.65 -16.19
N SER A 386 -4.54 -3.34 -17.19
CA SER A 386 -3.31 -2.60 -16.96
C SER A 386 -3.60 -1.12 -16.72
N GLY A 387 -2.82 -0.54 -15.82
CA GLY A 387 -2.72 0.90 -15.60
C GLY A 387 -1.29 1.24 -15.18
N ASN A 388 -0.94 2.51 -15.11
CA ASN A 388 0.34 2.94 -14.54
C ASN A 388 0.22 3.27 -13.05
N TRP A 389 1.35 3.51 -12.38
CA TRP A 389 1.34 3.81 -10.95
C TRP A 389 0.67 5.14 -10.61
N PHE A 390 0.65 6.13 -11.51
CA PHE A 390 -0.16 7.35 -11.32
C PHE A 390 -1.64 7.02 -11.18
N GLU A 391 -2.19 6.19 -12.08
CA GLU A 391 -3.60 5.80 -12.06
C GLU A 391 -3.97 5.01 -10.80
N VAL A 392 -3.08 4.12 -10.36
CA VAL A 392 -3.25 3.36 -9.11
C VAL A 392 -3.21 4.28 -7.89
N LEU A 393 -2.16 5.10 -7.75
CA LEU A 393 -1.94 5.91 -6.55
C LEU A 393 -2.87 7.12 -6.44
N SER A 394 -3.44 7.59 -7.55
CA SER A 394 -4.43 8.67 -7.54
C SER A 394 -5.84 8.23 -7.13
N THR A 395 -6.10 6.92 -7.04
CA THR A 395 -7.45 6.35 -6.83
C THR A 395 -7.58 5.46 -5.61
N SER A 396 -6.47 4.83 -5.21
CA SER A 396 -6.40 3.83 -4.16
C SER A 396 -6.39 4.41 -2.72
N PRO A 397 -5.77 5.57 -2.44
CA PRO A 397 -5.77 6.14 -1.10
C PRO A 397 -7.13 6.74 -0.68
N ALA A 398 -7.51 6.53 0.57
CA ALA A 398 -8.52 7.34 1.24
C ALA A 398 -7.81 8.47 1.98
N GLU A 399 -8.36 9.68 1.95
CA GLU A 399 -7.81 10.78 2.73
C GLU A 399 -7.93 10.47 4.22
N PRO A 400 -6.95 10.85 5.06
CA PRO A 400 -7.16 10.89 6.50
C PRO A 400 -8.43 11.67 6.83
N GLY A 401 -9.48 10.96 7.28
CA GLY A 401 -10.76 11.59 7.62
C GLY A 401 -11.88 11.50 6.60
N LEU A 402 -11.66 11.03 5.37
CA LEU A 402 -12.71 11.01 4.34
C LEU A 402 -12.66 9.73 3.48
N ALA A 403 -13.80 9.38 2.88
CA ALA A 403 -13.95 8.22 1.99
C ALA A 403 -14.66 8.60 0.69
N SER A 404 -14.40 9.82 0.19
CA SER A 404 -15.00 10.30 -1.04
C SER A 404 -14.68 9.36 -2.19
N LEU A 405 -15.71 8.97 -2.95
CA LEU A 405 -15.54 8.10 -4.10
C LEU A 405 -14.75 8.85 -5.18
N GLN A 406 -13.84 8.15 -5.85
CA GLN A 406 -12.89 8.73 -6.80
C GLN A 406 -13.16 8.22 -8.22
N GLU A 407 -13.16 9.13 -9.18
CA GLU A 407 -13.08 8.74 -10.60
C GLU A 407 -11.73 8.08 -10.88
N ILE A 408 -11.73 7.01 -11.68
CA ILE A 408 -10.51 6.25 -12.00
C ILE A 408 -9.92 6.79 -13.29
N PRO A 409 -8.76 7.48 -13.25
CA PRO A 409 -8.15 7.99 -14.47
C PRO A 409 -7.62 6.83 -15.32
N ILE A 410 -7.60 7.04 -16.64
CA ILE A 410 -7.15 6.07 -17.63
C ILE A 410 -6.30 6.76 -18.69
N ASN A 411 -5.51 5.98 -19.42
CA ASN A 411 -4.64 6.45 -20.51
C ASN A 411 -3.75 7.63 -20.09
N THR A 412 -3.37 7.69 -18.81
CA THR A 412 -2.75 8.89 -18.26
C THR A 412 -1.26 8.91 -18.59
N SER A 413 -0.82 9.85 -19.42
CA SER A 413 0.61 10.03 -19.71
C SER A 413 1.27 11.03 -18.77
N ARG A 414 2.61 10.96 -18.71
CA ARG A 414 3.42 11.95 -18.00
C ARG A 414 3.18 13.35 -18.54
N GLU A 415 3.16 13.50 -19.86
CA GLU A 415 2.99 14.79 -20.54
C GLU A 415 1.65 15.42 -20.17
N LEU A 416 0.59 14.61 -20.11
CA LEU A 416 -0.75 15.06 -19.74
C LEU A 416 -0.79 15.54 -18.27
N VAL A 417 -0.19 14.78 -17.35
CA VAL A 417 -0.14 15.17 -15.93
C VAL A 417 0.71 16.42 -15.72
N MET A 418 1.86 16.53 -16.37
CA MET A 418 2.72 17.71 -16.23
C MET A 418 2.07 18.95 -16.86
N ALA A 419 1.33 18.80 -17.96
CA ALA A 419 0.53 19.89 -18.54
C ALA A 419 -0.60 20.33 -17.60
N ALA A 420 -1.25 19.38 -16.91
CA ALA A 420 -2.27 19.66 -15.91
C ALA A 420 -1.75 20.52 -14.75
N LEU A 421 -0.51 20.31 -14.29
CA LEU A 421 0.09 21.10 -13.19
C LEU A 421 0.24 22.60 -13.52
N ASN A 422 0.33 22.96 -14.80
CA ASN A 422 0.45 24.35 -15.24
C ASN A 422 -0.90 25.08 -15.33
N ARG A 423 -2.01 24.38 -15.07
CA ARG A 423 -3.36 24.96 -15.09
C ARG A 423 -3.71 25.58 -13.73
N PRO A 424 -4.70 26.49 -13.68
CA PRO A 424 -5.26 26.96 -12.42
C PRO A 424 -5.69 25.80 -11.52
N LEU A 425 -5.55 25.97 -10.20
CA LEU A 425 -5.83 24.90 -9.23
C LEU A 425 -7.21 24.27 -9.48
N ALA A 426 -8.28 25.06 -9.55
CA ALA A 426 -9.65 24.57 -9.75
C ALA A 426 -9.86 23.77 -11.07
N GLU A 427 -8.95 23.88 -12.04
CA GLU A 427 -9.05 23.25 -13.35
C GLU A 427 -8.03 22.12 -13.56
N ARG A 428 -7.12 21.91 -12.59
CA ARG A 428 -5.89 21.12 -12.77
C ARG A 428 -6.13 19.79 -13.50
N TRP A 429 -7.12 19.02 -13.06
CA TRP A 429 -7.37 17.66 -13.54
C TRP A 429 -8.50 17.50 -14.58
N ASP A 430 -9.08 18.59 -15.10
CA ASP A 430 -10.25 18.50 -16.00
C ASP A 430 -9.94 17.87 -17.37
N LYS A 431 -8.65 17.73 -17.75
CA LYS A 431 -8.24 17.11 -19.03
C LYS A 431 -7.85 15.64 -18.90
N LEU A 432 -7.87 15.08 -17.69
CA LEU A 432 -7.68 13.65 -17.52
C LEU A 432 -8.92 12.90 -18.02
N GLU A 433 -8.70 11.75 -18.66
CA GLU A 433 -9.77 10.83 -19.00
C GLU A 433 -10.06 9.92 -17.80
N TYR A 434 -11.33 9.59 -17.60
CA TYR A 434 -11.78 8.75 -16.50
C TYR A 434 -12.68 7.61 -17.00
N ARG A 435 -12.65 6.47 -16.30
CA ARG A 435 -13.59 5.37 -16.53
C ARG A 435 -15.02 5.84 -16.35
N GLN A 436 -15.89 5.51 -17.29
CA GLN A 436 -17.31 5.89 -17.25
C GLN A 436 -18.18 4.82 -16.58
N ASP A 437 -17.76 3.57 -16.60
CA ASP A 437 -18.53 2.42 -16.11
C ASP A 437 -18.35 2.15 -14.61
N MET A 438 -17.34 2.77 -14.00
CA MET A 438 -17.00 2.56 -12.59
C MET A 438 -16.36 3.76 -11.91
N VAL A 439 -16.46 3.80 -10.59
CA VAL A 439 -15.70 4.69 -9.71
C VAL A 439 -15.03 3.90 -8.60
N SER A 440 -13.88 4.37 -8.14
CA SER A 440 -13.17 3.81 -6.99
C SER A 440 -13.87 4.21 -5.70
N ALA A 441 -14.12 3.27 -4.81
CA ALA A 441 -14.48 3.57 -3.43
C ALA A 441 -13.26 3.64 -2.50
N GLY A 442 -12.04 3.45 -3.03
CA GLY A 442 -10.80 3.44 -2.27
C GLY A 442 -10.38 2.04 -1.81
N GLY A 443 -9.12 1.94 -1.39
CA GLY A 443 -8.47 0.67 -1.05
C GLY A 443 -8.70 0.14 0.37
N TRP A 444 -9.63 0.70 1.16
CA TRP A 444 -10.00 0.17 2.48
C TRP A 444 -10.84 -1.11 2.42
N SER A 445 -11.32 -1.45 1.23
CA SER A 445 -12.22 -2.56 0.96
C SER A 445 -11.51 -3.90 0.75
N ASP A 446 -10.25 -3.86 0.30
CA ASP A 446 -9.39 -5.02 0.12
C ASP A 446 -8.05 -4.85 0.85
N LEU A 447 -8.06 -5.25 2.12
CA LEU A 447 -6.89 -5.26 2.99
C LEU A 447 -6.28 -6.67 3.17
N HIS A 448 -6.84 -7.68 2.49
CA HIS A 448 -6.52 -9.10 2.72
C HIS A 448 -6.24 -9.86 1.40
N PRO A 449 -5.16 -9.55 0.65
CA PRO A 449 -4.99 -10.00 -0.73
C PRO A 449 -4.34 -11.39 -0.92
N THR A 450 -4.28 -12.22 0.12
CA THR A 450 -3.60 -13.53 0.05
C THR A 450 -4.24 -14.49 -0.96
N GLY A 451 -5.57 -14.58 -0.99
CA GLY A 451 -6.29 -15.43 -1.95
C GLY A 451 -6.07 -15.06 -3.41
N VAL A 452 -5.87 -13.77 -3.69
CA VAL A 452 -5.55 -13.28 -5.04
C VAL A 452 -4.14 -13.70 -5.45
N LEU A 453 -3.16 -13.62 -4.53
CA LEU A 453 -1.81 -14.12 -4.82
C LEU A 453 -1.78 -15.63 -5.01
N ARG A 454 -2.53 -16.41 -4.21
CA ARG A 454 -2.71 -17.85 -4.44
C ARG A 454 -3.28 -18.13 -5.83
N ALA A 455 -4.35 -17.42 -6.21
CA ALA A 455 -4.95 -17.50 -7.54
C ALA A 455 -4.00 -17.02 -8.66
N ALA A 456 -3.00 -16.19 -8.33
CA ALA A 456 -1.96 -15.73 -9.26
C ALA A 456 -0.82 -16.76 -9.47
N GLY A 457 -0.89 -17.91 -8.80
CA GLY A 457 0.09 -18.98 -8.86
C GLY A 457 1.14 -18.98 -7.73
N CYS A 458 0.96 -18.17 -6.68
CA CYS A 458 1.93 -18.12 -5.59
C CYS A 458 1.83 -19.34 -4.65
N GLU A 459 2.91 -20.12 -4.58
CA GLU A 459 3.02 -21.29 -3.69
C GLU A 459 3.32 -20.92 -2.24
N HIS A 460 4.06 -19.84 -2.01
CA HIS A 460 4.35 -19.34 -0.67
C HIS A 460 3.88 -17.89 -0.58
N VAL A 461 2.89 -17.64 0.28
CA VAL A 461 2.37 -16.28 0.50
C VAL A 461 2.71 -15.84 1.91
N VAL A 462 3.52 -14.78 2.02
CA VAL A 462 3.74 -14.06 3.27
C VAL A 462 2.72 -12.95 3.36
N TYR A 463 1.98 -12.89 4.47
CA TYR A 463 1.02 -11.84 4.71
C TYR A 463 1.56 -10.83 5.73
N LEU A 464 1.93 -9.64 5.24
CA LEU A 464 2.30 -8.50 6.07
C LEU A 464 1.04 -7.80 6.57
N THR A 465 0.80 -7.91 7.88
CA THR A 465 -0.39 -7.38 8.55
C THR A 465 -0.01 -6.80 9.92
N ARG A 466 -1.02 -6.33 10.62
CA ARG A 466 -0.98 -5.93 12.02
C ARG A 466 -1.72 -6.89 12.92
N LYS A 467 -1.42 -6.79 14.21
CA LYS A 467 -2.29 -7.24 15.29
C LYS A 467 -3.69 -6.61 15.17
N ASP A 468 -4.65 -7.25 15.84
CA ASP A 468 -6.05 -6.86 15.87
C ASP A 468 -6.84 -7.09 14.58
N GLY A 469 -8.15 -6.83 14.66
CA GLY A 469 -9.09 -6.95 13.56
C GLY A 469 -8.92 -5.94 12.44
N ASP A 470 -9.94 -5.79 11.58
CA ASP A 470 -9.81 -4.90 10.43
C ASP A 470 -9.78 -3.40 10.79
N ALA A 471 -9.49 -2.48 9.86
CA ALA A 471 -9.59 -1.04 10.08
C ALA A 471 -11.03 -0.65 10.37
N ILE A 472 -11.28 -0.11 11.57
CA ILE A 472 -12.61 0.32 12.02
C ILE A 472 -13.25 1.26 11.02
N PHE A 473 -12.50 2.27 10.56
CA PHE A 473 -12.98 3.20 9.55
C PHE A 473 -13.41 2.49 8.26
N GLY A 474 -12.57 1.61 7.70
CA GLY A 474 -12.90 0.86 6.49
C GLY A 474 -14.16 0.00 6.65
N GLN A 475 -14.30 -0.66 7.80
CA GLN A 475 -15.50 -1.44 8.11
C GLN A 475 -16.76 -0.57 8.20
N GLN A 476 -16.69 0.60 8.87
CA GLN A 476 -17.82 1.51 8.99
C GLN A 476 -18.24 2.11 7.64
N VAL A 477 -17.26 2.51 6.82
CA VAL A 477 -17.51 2.97 5.44
C VAL A 477 -18.21 1.87 4.64
N PHE A 478 -17.74 0.61 4.73
CA PHE A 478 -18.36 -0.52 4.06
C PHE A 478 -19.81 -0.76 4.49
N ILE A 479 -20.07 -0.73 5.80
CA ILE A 479 -21.42 -0.93 6.36
C ILE A 479 -22.36 0.15 5.86
N ARG A 480 -21.93 1.41 5.82
CA ARG A 480 -22.72 2.51 5.25
C ARG A 480 -22.93 2.35 3.76
N LEU A 481 -21.87 2.07 3.01
CA LEU A 481 -21.91 1.91 1.56
C LEU A 481 -22.88 0.78 1.16
N THR A 482 -22.95 -0.29 1.95
CA THR A 482 -23.85 -1.42 1.71
C THR A 482 -25.23 -1.28 2.38
N GLY A 483 -25.54 -0.12 2.97
CA GLY A 483 -26.83 0.14 3.63
C GLY A 483 -27.11 -0.76 4.85
N SER A 484 -26.08 -1.36 5.46
CA SER A 484 -26.20 -2.38 6.49
C SER A 484 -26.25 -1.82 7.93
N THR A 485 -26.38 -0.51 8.12
CA THR A 485 -26.35 0.12 9.46
C THR A 485 -27.46 -0.36 10.38
N LYS A 486 -28.69 -0.55 9.86
CA LYS A 486 -29.82 -1.11 10.63
C LYS A 486 -29.65 -2.60 10.94
N LEU A 487 -28.95 -3.33 10.06
CA LEU A 487 -28.70 -4.76 10.21
C LEU A 487 -27.61 -5.04 11.26
N LEU A 488 -26.70 -4.09 11.46
CA LEU A 488 -25.53 -4.21 12.32
C LEU A 488 -25.57 -3.09 13.37
N PRO A 489 -26.41 -3.17 14.42
CA PRO A 489 -26.61 -2.06 15.36
C PRO A 489 -25.35 -1.68 16.15
N PHE A 490 -24.34 -2.55 16.19
CA PHE A 490 -23.05 -2.31 16.84
C PHE A 490 -22.00 -1.64 15.93
N TRP A 491 -22.34 -1.25 14.69
CA TRP A 491 -21.36 -0.75 13.71
C TRP A 491 -20.58 0.49 14.19
N GLU A 492 -21.16 1.31 15.07
CA GLU A 492 -20.50 2.48 15.66
C GLU A 492 -19.48 2.11 16.74
N ASN A 493 -19.58 0.90 17.31
CA ASN A 493 -18.80 0.39 18.43
C ASN A 493 -17.90 -0.80 18.02
N LEU A 494 -17.61 -0.96 16.71
CA LEU A 494 -16.81 -2.07 16.18
C LEU A 494 -15.46 -2.26 16.89
N SER A 495 -14.86 -1.19 17.42
CA SER A 495 -13.61 -1.22 18.17
C SER A 495 -13.64 -2.12 19.40
N GLU A 496 -14.79 -2.30 20.05
CA GLU A 496 -14.92 -3.07 21.30
C GLU A 496 -14.53 -4.55 21.13
N ARG A 497 -14.75 -5.11 19.94
CA ARG A 497 -14.50 -6.54 19.67
C ARG A 497 -13.81 -6.78 18.33
N ASN A 498 -13.04 -5.81 17.87
CA ASN A 498 -12.42 -5.90 16.55
C ASN A 498 -11.43 -7.07 16.46
N ASN A 499 -10.61 -7.26 17.50
CA ASN A 499 -9.59 -8.30 17.61
C ASN A 499 -10.12 -9.74 17.77
N GLU A 500 -11.33 -9.91 18.29
CA GLU A 500 -11.99 -11.22 18.45
C GLU A 500 -13.04 -11.49 17.37
N GLY A 501 -13.56 -10.41 16.78
CA GLY A 501 -14.77 -10.42 15.97
C GLY A 501 -16.07 -10.44 16.79
N TRP A 502 -17.17 -10.24 16.09
CA TRP A 502 -18.51 -10.23 16.65
C TRP A 502 -19.20 -11.58 16.40
N LYS A 503 -19.91 -12.10 17.39
CA LYS A 503 -20.85 -13.20 17.16
C LYS A 503 -22.14 -12.60 16.62
N VAL A 504 -22.53 -13.00 15.41
CA VAL A 504 -23.74 -12.49 14.74
C VAL A 504 -24.58 -13.65 14.23
N GLU A 505 -25.90 -13.48 14.27
CA GLU A 505 -26.88 -14.49 13.87
C GLU A 505 -27.91 -13.92 12.89
N GLY A 506 -28.74 -14.80 12.32
CA GLY A 506 -29.83 -14.42 11.42
C GLY A 506 -29.36 -13.62 10.20
N ALA A 507 -30.06 -12.53 9.88
CA ALA A 507 -29.74 -11.70 8.73
C ALA A 507 -28.35 -11.03 8.83
N ALA A 508 -27.87 -10.75 10.04
CA ALA A 508 -26.54 -10.15 10.25
C ALA A 508 -25.41 -11.12 9.88
N ALA A 509 -25.63 -12.44 10.07
CA ALA A 509 -24.68 -13.47 9.64
C ALA A 509 -24.53 -13.53 8.10
N ALA A 510 -25.57 -13.16 7.36
CA ALA A 510 -25.55 -13.05 5.90
C ALA A 510 -25.09 -11.66 5.39
N SER A 511 -24.77 -10.72 6.30
CA SER A 511 -24.27 -9.40 5.91
C SER A 511 -22.91 -9.52 5.20
N ALA A 512 -22.65 -8.64 4.23
CA ALA A 512 -21.35 -8.66 3.56
C ALA A 512 -20.22 -8.23 4.48
N TRP A 513 -20.48 -7.39 5.48
CA TRP A 513 -19.50 -7.08 6.52
C TRP A 513 -19.06 -8.36 7.24
N ASN A 514 -20.00 -9.22 7.64
CA ASN A 514 -19.70 -10.48 8.31
C ASN A 514 -18.87 -11.42 7.41
N GLN A 515 -19.17 -11.46 6.12
CA GLN A 515 -18.48 -12.31 5.15
C GLN A 515 -17.12 -11.75 4.69
N LEU A 516 -16.85 -10.47 4.89
CA LEU A 516 -15.61 -9.83 4.46
C LEU A 516 -14.64 -9.61 5.62
N TYR A 517 -15.11 -8.97 6.70
CA TYR A 517 -14.25 -8.38 7.74
C TYR A 517 -14.31 -9.03 9.10
N ASN A 518 -15.41 -9.73 9.43
CA ASN A 518 -15.59 -10.21 10.79
C ASN A 518 -14.66 -11.39 11.09
N LEU A 519 -13.60 -11.15 11.86
CA LEU A 519 -12.64 -12.18 12.25
C LEU A 519 -13.30 -13.35 13.02
N GLY A 520 -14.40 -13.08 13.72
CA GLY A 520 -15.19 -14.07 14.45
C GLY A 520 -16.02 -14.99 13.54
N ASN A 521 -16.10 -14.67 12.24
CA ASN A 521 -16.64 -15.55 11.23
C ASN A 521 -15.48 -16.31 10.54
N PRO A 522 -15.37 -17.64 10.74
CA PRO A 522 -14.30 -18.43 10.12
C PRO A 522 -14.38 -18.49 8.58
N GLU A 523 -15.57 -18.23 8.04
CA GLU A 523 -15.79 -18.18 6.60
C GLU A 523 -15.56 -16.79 5.99
N SER A 524 -15.22 -15.78 6.81
CA SER A 524 -14.95 -14.43 6.33
C SER A 524 -13.70 -14.39 5.45
N SER A 525 -13.67 -13.45 4.51
CA SER A 525 -12.52 -13.26 3.62
C SER A 525 -11.25 -12.94 4.41
N PHE A 526 -11.35 -12.14 5.48
CA PHE A 526 -10.22 -11.88 6.38
C PHE A 526 -9.70 -13.17 7.04
N HIS A 527 -10.57 -13.97 7.67
CA HIS A 527 -10.14 -15.22 8.32
C HIS A 527 -9.53 -16.21 7.32
N ARG A 528 -10.17 -16.39 6.15
CA ARG A 528 -9.61 -17.22 5.07
C ARG A 528 -8.26 -16.70 4.62
N SER A 529 -8.07 -15.39 4.53
CA SER A 529 -6.82 -14.82 4.10
C SER A 529 -5.66 -15.10 5.04
N LEU A 530 -5.89 -15.05 6.36
CA LEU A 530 -4.93 -15.49 7.37
C LEU A 530 -4.61 -16.98 7.19
N GLY A 531 -5.64 -17.82 7.06
CA GLY A 531 -5.47 -19.26 6.87
C GLY A 531 -4.75 -19.65 5.56
N GLN A 532 -4.87 -18.85 4.50
CA GLN A 532 -4.20 -19.08 3.22
C GLN A 532 -2.74 -18.62 3.20
N ALA A 533 -2.32 -17.78 4.15
CA ALA A 533 -0.94 -17.36 4.27
C ALA A 533 -0.07 -18.53 4.77
N GLU A 534 1.13 -18.64 4.20
CA GLU A 534 2.15 -19.57 4.69
C GLU A 534 2.85 -19.02 5.93
N ALA A 535 3.04 -17.69 5.93
CA ALA A 535 3.60 -16.96 7.05
C ALA A 535 2.85 -15.64 7.23
N VAL A 536 2.69 -15.22 8.47
CA VAL A 536 2.11 -13.92 8.81
C VAL A 536 3.18 -13.07 9.48
N TYR A 537 3.60 -11.99 8.81
CA TYR A 537 4.49 -11.00 9.38
C TYR A 537 3.63 -9.99 10.15
N CYS A 538 3.68 -10.06 11.47
CA CYS A 538 2.69 -9.46 12.36
C CYS A 538 3.27 -8.26 13.11
N THR A 539 2.93 -7.06 12.65
CA THR A 539 3.35 -5.80 13.25
C THR A 539 2.38 -5.31 14.33
N ASP A 540 2.83 -4.40 15.20
CA ASP A 540 1.98 -3.76 16.23
C ASP A 540 1.84 -2.25 15.99
N TRP A 541 1.74 -1.84 14.72
CA TRP A 541 1.80 -0.42 14.37
C TRP A 541 0.60 0.40 14.89
N ASN A 542 -0.50 -0.23 15.33
CA ASN A 542 -1.65 0.45 15.94
C ASN A 542 -1.33 0.98 17.34
N ARG A 543 -0.33 0.41 18.01
CA ARG A 543 0.10 0.85 19.34
C ARG A 543 0.74 2.23 19.32
N PHE A 544 1.22 2.67 18.16
CA PHE A 544 2.02 3.88 18.03
C PHE A 544 1.21 5.05 17.43
N LYS A 545 1.62 6.26 17.78
CA LYS A 545 1.11 7.53 17.24
C LYS A 545 2.21 8.22 16.45
N PRO A 546 2.43 7.87 15.17
CA PRO A 546 3.60 8.33 14.40
C PRO A 546 3.72 9.86 14.31
N PHE A 547 2.60 10.59 14.25
CA PHE A 547 2.58 12.05 14.22
C PHE A 547 2.80 12.72 15.59
N ASN A 548 2.87 11.95 16.67
CA ASN A 548 3.14 12.42 18.04
C ASN A 548 4.55 12.05 18.52
N GLY A 549 5.50 11.92 17.59
CA GLY A 549 6.91 11.64 17.90
C GLY A 549 7.25 10.16 18.10
N GLU A 550 6.32 9.24 17.84
CA GLU A 550 6.55 7.79 18.01
C GLU A 550 6.97 7.08 16.71
N MET A 551 7.30 7.83 15.65
CA MET A 551 7.66 7.27 14.34
C MET A 551 8.83 6.27 14.45
N ASP A 552 9.97 6.68 15.02
CA ASP A 552 11.17 5.83 15.12
C ASP A 552 10.90 4.53 15.90
N SER A 553 10.06 4.60 16.94
CA SER A 553 9.68 3.41 17.73
C SER A 553 8.81 2.45 16.91
N MET A 554 7.88 2.99 16.12
CA MET A 554 7.04 2.20 15.21
C MET A 554 7.87 1.53 14.10
N LEU A 555 8.82 2.26 13.51
CA LEU A 555 9.69 1.73 12.46
C LEU A 555 10.56 0.57 12.99
N LYS A 556 11.13 0.74 14.18
CA LYS A 556 11.92 -0.29 14.86
C LYS A 556 11.11 -1.52 15.24
N ASP A 557 9.89 -1.33 15.76
CA ASP A 557 8.96 -2.42 16.07
C ASP A 557 8.61 -3.22 14.82
N ALA A 558 8.23 -2.53 13.73
CA ALA A 558 7.89 -3.16 12.47
C ALA A 558 9.07 -3.93 11.85
N TYR A 559 10.29 -3.41 11.94
CA TYR A 559 11.50 -4.13 11.50
C TYR A 559 11.73 -5.44 12.28
N ARG A 560 11.38 -5.45 13.56
CA ARG A 560 11.64 -6.57 14.48
C ARG A 560 10.42 -7.48 14.67
N ALA A 561 9.33 -7.19 13.98
CA ALA A 561 8.06 -7.85 14.24
C ALA A 561 8.16 -9.38 14.08
N PRO A 562 7.42 -10.14 14.89
CA PRO A 562 7.41 -11.59 14.80
C PRO A 562 6.81 -12.06 13.48
N VAL A 563 7.28 -13.21 13.03
CA VAL A 563 6.69 -13.91 11.89
C VAL A 563 6.17 -15.26 12.34
N PHE A 564 4.88 -15.47 12.13
CA PHE A 564 4.20 -16.71 12.49
C PHE A 564 4.14 -17.62 11.27
N LEU A 565 4.78 -18.80 11.35
CA LEU A 565 4.71 -19.82 10.31
C LEU A 565 3.48 -20.70 10.54
N ARG A 566 2.76 -21.00 9.47
CA ARG A 566 1.68 -21.98 9.50
C ARG A 566 2.26 -23.37 9.83
N SER A 567 1.50 -24.18 10.56
CA SER A 567 1.87 -25.58 10.79
C SER A 567 2.05 -26.31 9.45
N GLY A 568 3.23 -26.92 9.26
CA GLY A 568 3.62 -27.57 8.02
C GLY A 568 4.23 -26.66 6.96
N GLY A 569 4.40 -25.36 7.25
CA GLY A 569 4.97 -24.41 6.30
C GLY A 569 6.43 -24.63 5.97
N ASP A 570 6.86 -24.05 4.84
CA ASP A 570 8.21 -24.23 4.33
C ASP A 570 9.24 -23.56 5.26
N LYS A 571 9.96 -24.40 6.01
CA LYS A 571 11.01 -23.99 6.94
C LYS A 571 12.20 -23.29 6.28
N ARG A 572 12.31 -23.35 4.96
CA ARG A 572 13.32 -22.60 4.20
C ARG A 572 12.99 -21.11 4.13
N LEU A 573 11.73 -20.71 4.35
CA LEU A 573 11.38 -19.30 4.50
C LEU A 573 12.09 -18.79 5.75
N GLN A 574 13.06 -17.91 5.55
CA GLN A 574 13.83 -17.35 6.64
C GLN A 574 12.98 -16.27 7.29
N VAL A 575 12.61 -16.54 8.52
CA VAL A 575 11.76 -15.66 9.30
C VAL A 575 12.44 -15.33 10.61
N ASN A 576 12.18 -14.13 11.13
CA ASN A 576 12.53 -13.83 12.52
C ASN A 576 11.63 -14.73 13.41
N PRO A 577 12.18 -15.76 14.09
CA PRO A 577 11.35 -16.70 14.82
C PRO A 577 10.53 -15.94 15.86
N ALA A 578 9.21 -16.05 15.77
CA ALA A 578 8.30 -15.46 16.74
C ALA A 578 8.48 -16.12 18.12
N GLY A 579 8.12 -15.35 19.16
CA GLY A 579 7.57 -15.92 20.39
C GLY A 579 6.30 -16.75 20.09
N GLN A 580 5.73 -17.39 21.10
CA GLN A 580 4.67 -18.39 20.89
C GLN A 580 3.43 -17.81 20.19
N ALA A 581 2.83 -18.61 19.28
CA ALA A 581 1.65 -18.28 18.48
C ALA A 581 0.41 -17.83 19.30
N SER A 582 0.28 -18.28 20.55
CA SER A 582 -0.83 -17.95 21.44
C SER A 582 -0.86 -16.49 21.93
N GLU A 583 0.15 -15.69 21.61
CA GLU A 583 0.33 -14.33 22.15
C GLU A 583 -0.14 -13.20 21.20
N ALA A 584 -0.63 -13.49 19.99
CA ALA A 584 -0.98 -12.48 19.00
C ALA A 584 -2.36 -12.66 18.31
N PRO A 585 -3.47 -12.35 19.01
CA PRO A 585 -4.81 -12.32 18.40
C PRO A 585 -4.84 -11.40 17.17
N GLY A 586 -5.41 -11.88 16.06
CA GLY A 586 -5.46 -11.14 14.79
C GLY A 586 -4.25 -11.36 13.86
N CYS A 587 -3.24 -12.10 14.31
CA CYS A 587 -2.12 -12.56 13.48
C CYS A 587 -2.13 -14.07 13.20
N LEU A 588 -3.01 -14.82 13.86
CA LEU A 588 -3.30 -16.23 13.61
C LEU A 588 -4.79 -16.51 13.82
#